data_AF-A0A661NXF6-F1
#
_entry.id   AF-A0A661NXF6-F1
#
_cell.length_a   1.000
_cell.length_b   1.000
_cell.length_c   1.000
_cell.angle_alpha   90.00
_cell.angle_beta   90.00
_cell.angle_gamma   90.00
#
_symmetry.space_group_name_H-M   'P 1'
#
loop_
_entity.id
_entity.type
_entity.pdbx_description
1 polymer ?
#
loop_
_entity_poly.entity_id
_entity_poly.type
_entity_poly.pdbx_seq_one_letter_code
_entity_poly.pdbx_strand_id
1 'polypeptide(L)'
;MAVPDVCKVPAPPAPPIPTPFPNTGMVANATKTSTKVMLENKDTVVEMSEIPASDGDQPGVAGGLVSGTTAQKVVFKLGSAKVKAEGKAIVYLSAMTAHNGANANMPAGLFAVPSQAKILVMP
;
A
#
# COMPACT_ATOMS: atom_id res chain seq x y z
N MET A 1 -2.38 2.19 -4.80
CA MET A 1 -1.96 3.47 -5.40
C MET A 1 -2.36 4.56 -4.44
N ALA A 2 -1.46 5.49 -4.16
CA ALA A 2 -1.64 6.63 -3.28
C ALA A 2 -1.13 7.88 -4.01
N VAL A 3 -2.00 8.87 -4.18
CA VAL A 3 -1.69 10.16 -4.83
C VAL A 3 -2.55 11.24 -4.18
N PRO A 4 -2.02 12.43 -3.84
CA PRO A 4 -0.60 12.80 -3.89
C PRO A 4 0.19 12.30 -2.67
N ASP A 5 1.30 11.60 -2.91
CA ASP A 5 2.29 11.30 -1.88
C ASP A 5 3.31 12.45 -1.81
N VAL A 6 3.12 13.40 -0.90
CA VAL A 6 3.89 14.65 -0.88
C VAL A 6 5.23 14.43 -0.21
N CYS A 7 6.32 14.52 -0.97
CA CYS A 7 7.68 14.35 -0.46
C CYS A 7 8.50 15.63 -0.59
N LYS A 8 9.58 15.72 0.18
CA LYS A 8 10.49 16.86 0.20
C LYS A 8 11.56 16.68 -0.87
N VAL A 9 11.63 17.61 -1.82
CA VAL A 9 12.68 17.65 -2.86
C VAL A 9 13.72 18.71 -2.47
N PRO A 10 15.01 18.35 -2.33
CA PRO A 10 16.07 19.31 -2.05
C PRO A 10 16.15 20.39 -3.15
N ALA A 11 16.23 21.67 -2.76
CA ALA A 11 16.34 22.78 -3.69
C ALA A 11 17.38 23.84 -3.26
N PRO A 12 18.66 23.50 -3.04
CA PRO A 12 19.66 24.47 -2.56
C PRO A 12 19.80 25.68 -3.51
N PRO A 13 19.97 26.91 -2.99
CA PRO A 13 20.10 27.29 -1.58
C PRO A 13 18.76 27.44 -0.83
N ALA A 14 17.62 27.23 -1.49
CA ALA A 14 16.30 27.32 -0.87
C ALA A 14 15.97 26.09 -0.01
N PRO A 15 15.00 26.21 0.93
CA PRO A 15 14.46 25.07 1.66
C PRO A 15 13.87 23.99 0.74
N PRO A 16 13.79 22.72 1.18
CA PRO A 16 13.16 21.65 0.40
C PRO A 16 11.73 21.99 0.00
N ILE A 17 11.37 21.66 -1.25
CA ILE A 17 10.06 21.96 -1.84
C ILE A 17 9.14 20.74 -1.67
N PRO A 18 7.98 20.87 -1.00
CA PRO A 18 6.96 19.83 -0.98
C PRO A 18 6.43 19.56 -2.39
N THR A 19 6.61 18.34 -2.87
CA THR A 19 6.28 17.95 -4.26
C THR A 19 5.41 16.69 -4.23
N PRO A 20 4.26 16.68 -4.94
CA PRO A 20 3.39 15.50 -5.01
C PRO A 20 3.99 14.43 -5.93
N PHE A 21 4.03 13.19 -5.46
CA PHE A 21 4.44 12.03 -6.25
C PHE A 21 3.33 10.97 -6.31
N PRO A 22 3.34 10.09 -7.33
CA PRO A 22 2.63 8.84 -7.23
C PRO A 22 3.36 7.89 -6.27
N ASN A 23 2.60 7.08 -5.54
CA ASN A 23 3.15 5.99 -4.73
C ASN A 23 2.35 4.70 -4.92
N THR A 24 3.01 3.66 -5.41
CA THR A 24 2.40 2.38 -5.77
C THR A 24 3.02 1.24 -4.99
N GLY A 25 2.18 0.31 -4.52
CA GLY A 25 2.62 -0.99 -4.02
C GLY A 25 2.17 -2.09 -4.98
N MET A 26 3.06 -3.05 -5.27
CA MET A 26 2.73 -4.21 -6.10
C MET A 26 2.24 -5.37 -5.22
N VAL A 27 0.96 -5.76 -5.37
CA VAL A 27 0.35 -6.82 -4.56
C VAL A 27 1.03 -8.18 -4.74
N ALA A 28 1.69 -8.40 -5.89
CA ALA A 28 2.50 -9.59 -6.14
C ALA A 28 3.67 -9.75 -5.16
N ASN A 29 4.12 -8.65 -4.55
CA ASN A 29 5.19 -8.63 -3.54
C ASN A 29 4.63 -8.68 -2.11
N ALA A 30 3.33 -8.90 -1.92
CA ALA A 30 2.74 -8.95 -0.59
C ALA A 30 3.33 -10.10 0.24
N THR A 31 3.53 -9.82 1.52
CA THR A 31 4.03 -10.74 2.53
C THR A 31 3.02 -10.83 3.67
N LYS A 32 3.21 -11.79 4.60
CA LYS A 32 2.27 -12.06 5.69
C LYS A 32 0.84 -12.36 5.17
N THR A 33 0.79 -13.08 4.07
CA THR A 33 -0.42 -13.61 3.42
C THR A 33 -0.92 -14.86 4.14
N SER A 34 -2.13 -15.31 3.81
CA SER A 34 -2.62 -16.64 4.17
C SER A 34 -2.07 -17.67 3.17
N THR A 35 -1.44 -18.71 3.69
CA THR A 35 -0.82 -19.78 2.87
C THR A 35 -1.65 -21.06 2.84
N LYS A 36 -2.62 -21.22 3.77
CA LYS A 36 -3.53 -22.38 3.78
C LYS A 36 -4.78 -22.16 2.93
N VAL A 37 -5.23 -20.91 2.81
CA VAL A 37 -6.35 -20.53 1.95
C VAL A 37 -5.77 -19.85 0.73
N MET A 38 -5.87 -20.51 -0.42
CA MET A 38 -5.36 -20.01 -1.68
C MET A 38 -6.53 -19.64 -2.61
N LEU A 39 -6.38 -18.54 -3.33
CA LEU A 39 -7.28 -18.13 -4.40
C LEU A 39 -6.51 -18.23 -5.71
N GLU A 40 -7.03 -18.99 -6.67
CA GLU A 40 -6.35 -19.29 -7.94
C GLU A 40 -4.90 -19.83 -7.77
N ASN A 41 -4.69 -20.72 -6.81
CA ASN A 41 -3.37 -21.29 -6.49
C ASN A 41 -2.32 -20.24 -6.08
N LYS A 42 -2.76 -19.09 -5.54
CA LYS A 42 -1.91 -18.06 -4.95
C LYS A 42 -2.32 -17.79 -3.51
N ASP A 43 -1.35 -17.41 -2.70
CA ASP A 43 -1.58 -16.99 -1.32
C ASP A 43 -2.59 -15.84 -1.25
N THR A 44 -3.43 -15.85 -0.22
CA THR A 44 -4.50 -14.86 -0.08
C THR A 44 -4.03 -13.67 0.76
N VAL A 45 -4.21 -12.45 0.22
CA VAL A 45 -3.92 -11.21 0.94
C VAL A 45 -5.00 -10.93 1.99
N VAL A 46 -4.59 -10.67 3.23
CA VAL A 46 -5.46 -10.43 4.38
C VAL A 46 -5.09 -9.11 5.08
N GLU A 47 -5.91 -8.62 6.01
CA GLU A 47 -5.75 -7.31 6.67
C GLU A 47 -4.41 -7.06 7.38
N MET A 48 -3.63 -8.11 7.64
CA MET A 48 -2.30 -8.04 8.27
C MET A 48 -1.15 -8.36 7.30
N SER A 49 -1.47 -8.53 6.02
CA SER A 49 -0.49 -8.56 4.94
C SER A 49 0.10 -7.17 4.69
N GLU A 50 1.32 -7.13 4.16
CA GLU A 50 1.98 -5.88 3.80
C GLU A 50 2.82 -6.06 2.54
N ILE A 51 2.94 -4.98 1.75
CA ILE A 51 3.87 -4.92 0.62
C ILE A 51 5.15 -4.26 1.15
N PRO A 52 6.33 -4.93 1.14
CA PRO A 52 7.52 -4.46 1.85
C PRO A 52 8.06 -3.10 1.40
N ALA A 53 7.88 -2.75 0.12
CA ALA A 53 8.35 -1.51 -0.45
C ALA A 53 7.33 -0.95 -1.45
N SER A 54 7.26 0.38 -1.50
CA SER A 54 6.51 1.12 -2.51
C SER A 54 7.44 1.74 -3.56
N ASP A 55 6.84 2.26 -4.63
CA ASP A 55 7.54 2.85 -5.78
C ASP A 55 6.81 4.09 -6.33
N GLY A 56 7.59 5.08 -6.78
CA GLY A 56 7.15 6.32 -7.42
C GLY A 56 7.52 7.62 -6.67
N ASP A 57 7.85 7.55 -5.38
CA ASP A 57 8.09 8.68 -4.49
C ASP A 57 9.57 8.94 -4.14
N GLN A 58 10.47 8.07 -4.61
CA GLN A 58 11.94 8.14 -4.41
C GLN A 58 12.61 9.44 -4.88
N PRO A 59 12.10 10.19 -5.88
CA PRO A 59 12.65 11.51 -6.20
C PRO A 59 12.51 12.53 -5.05
N GLY A 60 11.60 12.28 -4.10
CA GLY A 60 11.49 13.00 -2.84
C GLY A 60 12.58 12.62 -1.84
N VAL A 61 13.86 12.80 -2.20
CA VAL A 61 15.04 12.30 -1.49
C VAL A 61 15.09 12.70 0.00
N ALA A 62 14.48 13.81 0.39
CA ALA A 62 14.41 14.25 1.79
C ALA A 62 13.22 13.66 2.57
N GLY A 63 12.55 12.64 2.02
CA GLY A 63 11.47 11.89 2.66
C GLY A 63 10.08 12.48 2.46
N GLY A 64 9.05 11.70 2.78
CA GLY A 64 7.67 12.16 2.88
C GLY A 64 7.49 13.32 3.85
N LEU A 65 6.55 14.22 3.56
CA LEU A 65 6.21 15.36 4.40
C LEU A 65 5.88 14.94 5.84
N VAL A 66 5.12 13.86 5.98
CA VAL A 66 4.68 13.26 7.25
C VAL A 66 5.56 12.07 7.63
N SER A 67 5.82 11.14 6.71
CA SER A 67 6.54 9.89 7.04
C SER A 67 8.03 10.07 7.27
N GLY A 68 8.63 11.13 6.74
CA GLY A 68 10.09 11.32 6.71
C GLY A 68 10.85 10.27 5.89
N THR A 69 10.14 9.43 5.12
CA THR A 69 10.71 8.30 4.38
C THR A 69 10.06 8.17 3.00
N THR A 70 10.70 7.45 2.10
CA THR A 70 10.18 7.07 0.77
C THR A 70 10.37 5.57 0.55
N ALA A 71 9.68 5.00 -0.45
CA ALA A 71 9.77 3.58 -0.81
C ALA A 71 9.55 2.60 0.36
N GLN A 72 8.81 3.03 1.40
CA GLN A 72 8.56 2.18 2.56
C GLN A 72 7.29 1.33 2.36
N LYS A 73 7.05 0.41 3.28
CA LYS A 73 5.97 -0.56 3.19
C LYS A 73 4.59 0.06 2.97
N VAL A 74 3.74 -0.68 2.25
CA VAL A 74 2.31 -0.40 2.09
C VAL A 74 1.52 -1.40 2.93
N VAL A 75 0.58 -0.91 3.73
CA VAL A 75 -0.29 -1.73 4.58
C VAL A 75 -1.75 -1.61 4.13
N PHE A 76 -2.48 -2.71 4.21
CA PHE A 76 -3.93 -2.72 3.97
C PHE A 76 -4.66 -2.28 5.24
N LYS A 77 -5.65 -1.40 5.10
CA LYS A 77 -6.42 -0.83 6.22
C LYS A 77 -7.82 -1.40 6.32
N LEU A 78 -8.32 -2.01 5.24
CA LEU A 78 -9.65 -2.61 5.18
C LEU A 78 -9.55 -4.01 4.58
N GLY A 79 -10.44 -4.88 5.06
CA GLY A 79 -10.72 -6.20 4.51
C GLY A 79 -12.22 -6.50 4.64
N SER A 80 -12.67 -7.64 4.11
CA SER A 80 -14.07 -8.03 4.15
C SER A 80 -14.54 -8.31 5.58
N ALA A 81 -15.73 -7.80 5.92
CA ALA A 81 -16.39 -8.06 7.19
C ALA A 81 -16.88 -9.51 7.33
N LYS A 82 -17.10 -10.21 6.20
CA LYS A 82 -17.72 -11.54 6.17
C LYS A 82 -16.79 -12.63 5.64
N VAL A 83 -15.93 -12.31 4.68
CA VAL A 83 -15.08 -13.31 4.02
C VAL A 83 -13.69 -13.30 4.65
N LYS A 84 -13.32 -14.42 5.27
CA LYS A 84 -12.09 -14.56 6.04
C LYS A 84 -11.24 -15.73 5.57
N ALA A 85 -9.92 -15.56 5.60
CA ALA A 85 -8.93 -16.61 5.42
C ALA A 85 -8.15 -16.77 6.72
N GLU A 86 -8.15 -17.97 7.29
CA GLU A 86 -7.50 -18.27 8.58
C GLU A 86 -7.91 -17.30 9.70
N GLY A 87 -9.20 -16.93 9.73
CA GLY A 87 -9.77 -16.02 10.73
C GLY A 87 -9.52 -14.53 10.48
N LYS A 88 -8.76 -14.17 9.43
CA LYS A 88 -8.40 -12.79 9.08
C LYS A 88 -9.22 -12.30 7.89
N ALA A 89 -9.61 -11.04 7.90
CA ALA A 89 -10.38 -10.46 6.79
C ALA A 89 -9.57 -10.49 5.48
N ILE A 90 -10.17 -11.01 4.40
CA ILE A 90 -9.55 -10.98 3.06
C ILE A 90 -9.63 -9.56 2.51
N VAL A 91 -8.53 -9.06 1.94
CA VAL A 91 -8.50 -7.73 1.30
C VAL A 91 -9.28 -7.75 -0.02
N TYR A 92 -10.13 -6.76 -0.22
CA TYR A 92 -10.95 -6.61 -1.43
C TYR A 92 -10.46 -5.49 -2.35
N LEU A 93 -10.80 -5.54 -3.63
CA LEU A 93 -10.54 -4.44 -4.59
C LEU A 93 -11.25 -3.17 -4.10
N SER A 94 -10.57 -2.03 -4.08
CA SER A 94 -10.98 -0.75 -3.45
C SER A 94 -10.80 -0.67 -1.93
N ALA A 95 -10.20 -1.67 -1.29
CA ALA A 95 -9.77 -1.54 0.10
C ALA A 95 -8.76 -0.39 0.25
N MET A 96 -8.89 0.33 1.36
CA MET A 96 -7.97 1.41 1.71
C MET A 96 -6.58 0.87 2.02
N THR A 97 -5.55 1.55 1.55
CA THR A 97 -4.13 1.28 1.84
C THR A 97 -3.46 2.49 2.46
N ALA A 98 -2.42 2.29 3.25
CA ALA A 98 -1.56 3.37 3.73
C ALA A 98 -0.14 3.14 3.26
N HIS A 99 0.48 4.20 2.75
CA HIS A 99 1.77 4.15 2.07
C HIS A 99 2.85 4.86 2.91
N ASN A 100 4.08 4.35 2.81
CA ASN A 100 5.25 4.80 3.56
C ASN A 100 5.27 4.49 5.07
N GLY A 101 4.95 3.25 5.44
CA GLY A 101 5.17 2.76 6.81
C GLY A 101 4.03 3.07 7.79
N ALA A 102 4.34 3.04 9.09
CA ALA A 102 3.34 3.21 10.16
C ALA A 102 2.84 4.66 10.26
N ASN A 103 3.75 5.63 10.14
CA ASN A 103 3.44 7.05 10.01
C ASN A 103 3.26 7.39 8.53
N ALA A 104 2.21 6.84 7.93
CA ALA A 104 2.00 6.88 6.49
C ALA A 104 1.96 8.31 5.95
N ASN A 105 2.68 8.55 4.85
CA ASN A 105 2.70 9.86 4.20
C ASN A 105 1.40 10.12 3.42
N MET A 106 0.85 9.06 2.82
CA MET A 106 -0.51 9.02 2.32
C MET A 106 -1.28 7.88 3.01
N PRO A 107 -2.12 8.18 4.02
CA PRO A 107 -2.84 7.17 4.79
C PRO A 107 -4.11 6.63 4.10
N ALA A 108 -4.58 7.29 3.02
CA ALA A 108 -5.83 6.99 2.32
C ALA A 108 -5.59 6.63 0.84
N GLY A 109 -4.65 5.71 0.58
CA GLY A 109 -4.47 5.08 -0.71
C GLY A 109 -5.57 4.06 -1.03
N LEU A 110 -5.58 3.59 -2.27
CA LEU A 110 -6.57 2.66 -2.80
C LEU A 110 -5.91 1.43 -3.41
N PHE A 111 -6.37 0.24 -3.04
CA PHE A 111 -6.10 -0.97 -3.81
C PHE A 111 -6.92 -0.96 -5.10
N ALA A 112 -6.37 -0.35 -6.15
CA ALA A 112 -7.11 0.05 -7.34
C ALA A 112 -7.10 -0.95 -8.50
N VAL A 113 -6.22 -1.95 -8.46
CA VAL A 113 -6.04 -2.93 -9.55
C VAL A 113 -6.37 -4.32 -9.02
N PRO A 114 -7.25 -5.09 -9.66
CA PRO A 114 -7.56 -6.44 -9.22
C PRO A 114 -6.30 -7.32 -9.31
N SER A 115 -6.07 -8.17 -8.31
CA SER A 115 -4.98 -9.14 -8.32
C SER A 115 -5.23 -10.32 -9.27
N GLN A 116 -6.51 -10.56 -9.62
CA GLN A 116 -6.95 -11.56 -10.60
C GLN A 116 -8.40 -11.27 -11.06
N ALA A 117 -8.89 -12.01 -12.05
CA ALA A 117 -10.16 -11.71 -12.74
C ALA A 117 -11.33 -12.67 -12.43
N LYS A 118 -11.11 -13.79 -11.75
CA LYS A 118 -12.13 -14.84 -11.54
C LYS A 118 -12.88 -14.76 -10.21
N ILE A 119 -12.27 -14.18 -9.18
CA ILE A 119 -12.79 -14.17 -7.82
C ILE A 119 -12.92 -12.71 -7.37
N LEU A 120 -14.11 -12.31 -6.94
CA LEU A 120 -14.33 -10.98 -6.37
C LEU A 120 -14.74 -11.13 -4.91
N VAL A 121 -13.95 -10.55 -4.02
CA VAL A 121 -14.29 -10.43 -2.60
C VAL A 121 -14.93 -9.07 -2.38
N MET A 122 -16.05 -9.04 -1.66
CA MET A 122 -16.80 -7.82 -1.35
C MET A 122 -16.53 -7.38 0.10
N PRO A 123 -16.69 -6.07 0.41
CA PRO A 123 -16.57 -5.54 1.78
C PRO A 123 -17.43 -6.29 2.81
#